data_AF-A0A352JYF8-F1
#
_entry.id   AF-A0A352JYF8-F1
#
_cell.length_a   1.000
_cell.length_b   1.000
_cell.length_c   1.000
_cell.angle_alpha   90.00
_cell.angle_beta   90.00
_cell.angle_gamma   90.00
#
_symmetry.space_group_name_H-M   'P 1'
#
loop_
_entity.id
_entity.type
_entity.pdbx_description
1 polymer ?
#
loop_
_entity_poly.entity_id
_entity_poly.type
_entity_poly.pdbx_seq_one_letter_code
_entity_poly.pdbx_strand_id
1 'polypeptide(L)'
;LNCALGPQELRPFLADLSRVADTFVSAHPNAGLPNQFGEYDLDAAEMADIVAEYARAGLVNIIGGCCGTTPEHIRLIADQVASEKPRQIPTMKPLMRLSGLEPFIADETTGFVNVGERTNVTGSAMFKRLIL
;
A
#
# COMPACT_ATOMS: atom_id res chain seq x y z
N LEU A 1 0.56 -0.35 4.39
CA LEU A 1 0.41 -1.74 3.91
C LEU A 1 0.79 -2.70 5.03
N ASN A 2 0.05 -3.78 5.22
CA ASN A 2 0.36 -4.78 6.26
C ASN A 2 -0.07 -6.18 5.82
N CYS A 3 0.56 -7.21 6.40
CA CYS A 3 0.27 -8.62 6.16
C CYS A 3 0.41 -9.03 4.67
N ALA A 4 -0.18 -10.18 4.33
CA ALA A 4 -0.19 -10.88 3.04
C ALA A 4 1.19 -11.27 2.46
N LEU A 5 2.19 -10.42 2.63
CA LEU A 5 3.50 -10.49 2.00
C LEU A 5 4.61 -10.32 3.03
N GLY A 6 5.77 -10.93 2.73
CA GLY A 6 7.03 -10.64 3.39
C GLY A 6 7.62 -9.31 2.94
N PRO A 7 8.75 -8.88 3.54
CA PRO A 7 9.33 -7.58 3.24
C PRO A 7 9.93 -7.50 1.81
N GLN A 8 10.38 -8.60 1.23
CA GLN A 8 10.87 -8.56 -0.16
C GLN A 8 9.71 -8.31 -1.14
N GLU A 9 8.60 -9.02 -0.99
CA GLU A 9 7.46 -8.96 -1.90
C GLU A 9 6.62 -7.70 -1.70
N LEU A 10 6.56 -7.16 -0.47
CA LEU A 10 5.79 -5.96 -0.16
C LEU A 10 6.43 -4.70 -0.75
N ARG A 11 7.76 -4.68 -0.92
CA ARG A 11 8.52 -3.51 -1.36
C ARG A 11 7.97 -2.81 -2.62
N PRO A 12 7.73 -3.50 -3.75
CA PRO A 12 7.26 -2.82 -4.97
C PRO A 12 5.93 -2.09 -4.75
N PHE A 13 4.98 -2.71 -4.05
CA PHE A 13 3.70 -2.09 -3.71
C PHE A 13 3.87 -0.88 -2.77
N LEU A 14 4.81 -0.98 -1.84
CA LEU A 14 5.16 0.12 -0.96
C LEU A 14 5.77 1.30 -1.74
N ALA A 15 6.62 1.03 -2.74
CA ALA A 15 7.18 2.05 -3.61
C ALA A 15 6.08 2.76 -4.43
N ASP A 16 5.14 2.00 -4.98
CA ASP A 16 3.99 2.56 -5.71
C ASP A 16 3.10 3.42 -4.81
N LEU A 17 2.75 2.93 -3.61
CA LEU A 17 1.97 3.69 -2.64
C LEU A 17 2.71 4.95 -2.20
N SER A 18 4.00 4.84 -1.89
CA SER A 18 4.85 5.96 -1.47
C SER A 18 4.90 7.07 -2.51
N ARG A 19 4.85 6.74 -3.80
CA ARG A 19 4.85 7.75 -4.86
C ARG A 19 3.57 8.57 -4.92
N VAL A 20 2.42 7.99 -4.58
CA VAL A 20 1.10 8.62 -4.81
C VAL A 20 0.41 9.11 -3.54
N ALA A 21 0.82 8.64 -2.36
CA ALA A 21 0.22 9.03 -1.10
C ALA A 21 0.56 10.48 -0.73
N ASP A 22 -0.45 11.35 -0.61
CA ASP A 22 -0.35 12.70 -0.04
C ASP A 22 -0.42 12.70 1.50
N THR A 23 -0.23 11.53 2.11
CA THR A 23 -0.27 11.29 3.55
C THR A 23 0.97 10.54 4.01
N PHE A 24 1.10 10.34 5.32
CA PHE A 24 2.11 9.45 5.89
C PHE A 24 1.88 8.01 5.47
N VAL A 25 2.97 7.27 5.20
CA VAL A 25 2.92 5.87 4.80
C VAL A 25 3.44 4.98 5.92
N SER A 26 2.67 3.95 6.26
CA SER A 26 3.08 2.90 7.20
C SER A 26 3.24 1.55 6.51
N ALA A 27 4.24 0.77 6.91
CA ALA A 27 4.48 -0.58 6.42
C ALA A 27 4.73 -1.57 7.57
N HIS A 28 4.00 -2.69 7.53
CA HIS A 28 4.08 -3.76 8.53
C HIS A 28 4.09 -5.13 7.82
N PRO A 29 5.20 -5.53 7.18
CA PRO A 29 5.31 -6.83 6.53
C PRO A 29 5.22 -7.98 7.54
N ASN A 30 4.88 -9.17 7.04
CA ASN A 30 5.05 -10.41 7.81
C ASN A 30 6.54 -10.77 7.94
N ALA A 31 6.89 -11.66 8.86
CA ALA A 31 8.22 -12.27 8.92
C ALA A 31 8.40 -13.31 7.78
N GLY A 32 8.39 -12.81 6.54
CA GLY A 32 8.40 -13.62 5.33
C GLY A 32 7.00 -14.06 4.89
N LEU A 33 6.94 -14.88 3.83
CA LEU A 33 5.72 -15.56 3.42
C LEU A 33 5.44 -16.76 4.35
N PRO A 34 4.17 -17.11 4.61
CA PRO A 34 3.87 -18.28 5.41
C PRO A 34 4.37 -19.55 4.71
N ASN A 35 5.00 -20.45 5.47
CA ASN A 35 5.43 -21.75 4.98
C ASN A 35 4.23 -22.72 4.86
N GLN A 36 4.51 -23.96 4.46
CA GLN A 36 3.47 -24.99 4.24
C GLN A 36 2.69 -25.35 5.53
N PHE A 37 3.24 -25.05 6.69
CA PHE A 37 2.61 -25.24 8.01
C PHE A 37 1.93 -23.97 8.53
N GLY A 38 1.96 -22.87 7.76
CA GLY A 38 1.40 -21.58 8.15
C GLY A 38 2.29 -20.78 9.11
N GLU A 39 3.54 -21.19 9.30
CA GLU A 39 4.52 -20.53 10.16
C GLU A 39 5.35 -19.51 9.35
N TYR A 40 6.11 -18.68 10.06
CA TYR A 40 6.90 -17.60 9.49
C TYR A 40 8.37 -17.75 9.90
N ASP A 41 9.24 -17.94 8.92
CA ASP A 41 10.61 -18.41 9.14
C ASP A 41 11.68 -17.32 8.96
N LEU A 42 11.30 -16.10 8.53
CA LEU A 42 12.26 -15.01 8.35
C LEU A 42 12.74 -14.53 9.72
N ASP A 43 14.04 -14.58 9.98
CA ASP A 43 14.57 -14.18 11.26
C ASP A 43 14.60 -12.65 11.45
N ALA A 44 14.76 -12.23 12.70
CA ALA A 44 14.71 -10.84 13.11
C ALA A 44 15.82 -9.98 12.49
N ALA A 45 17.03 -10.52 12.30
CA ALA A 45 18.16 -9.79 11.75
C ALA A 45 18.02 -9.61 10.24
N GLU A 46 17.65 -10.67 9.53
CA GLU A 46 17.35 -10.65 8.10
C GLU A 46 16.19 -9.69 7.81
N MET A 47 15.07 -9.82 8.53
CA MET A 47 13.93 -8.93 8.35
C MET A 47 14.31 -7.47 8.58
N ALA A 48 15.08 -7.17 9.63
CA ALA A 48 15.50 -5.81 9.94
C ALA A 48 16.35 -5.20 8.82
N ASP A 49 17.30 -5.94 8.24
CA ASP A 49 18.14 -5.44 7.14
C ASP A 49 17.32 -5.06 5.89
N ILE A 50 16.38 -5.93 5.50
CA ILE A 50 15.51 -5.70 4.34
C ILE A 50 14.60 -4.49 4.60
N VAL A 51 13.96 -4.45 5.77
CA VAL A 51 13.01 -3.41 6.16
C VAL A 51 13.71 -2.05 6.33
N ALA A 52 14.97 -2.03 6.75
CA ALA A 52 15.77 -0.82 6.82
C ALA A 52 16.03 -0.20 5.44
N GLU A 53 16.00 -0.98 4.35
CA GLU A 53 16.05 -0.42 2.99
C GLU A 53 14.85 0.48 2.71
N TYR A 54 13.67 0.18 3.25
CA TYR A 54 12.49 1.00 3.02
C TYR A 54 12.69 2.42 3.57
N ALA A 55 13.28 2.51 4.76
CA ALA A 55 13.58 3.78 5.41
C ALA A 55 14.69 4.53 4.66
N ARG A 56 15.78 3.83 4.30
CA ARG A 56 16.89 4.39 3.49
C ARG A 56 16.43 4.91 2.13
N ALA A 57 15.50 4.22 1.50
CA ALA A 57 14.88 4.62 0.24
C ALA A 57 13.78 5.70 0.39
N GLY A 58 13.49 6.15 1.62
CA GLY A 58 12.49 7.18 1.89
C GLY A 58 11.06 6.75 1.55
N LEU A 59 10.73 5.47 1.71
CA LEU A 59 9.43 4.92 1.34
C LEU A 59 8.38 4.97 2.47
N VAL A 60 8.82 5.12 3.72
CA VAL A 60 7.95 4.99 4.91
C VAL A 60 8.14 6.12 5.90
N ASN A 61 7.09 6.33 6.70
CA ASN A 61 7.09 7.20 7.87
C ASN A 61 6.98 6.40 9.17
N ILE A 62 6.31 5.25 9.12
CA ILE A 62 6.14 4.33 10.23
C ILE A 62 6.46 2.93 9.73
N ILE A 63 7.23 2.18 10.51
CA ILE A 63 7.59 0.80 10.20
C ILE A 63 7.40 -0.09 11.40
N GLY A 64 6.96 -1.32 11.16
CA GLY A 64 6.83 -2.34 12.19
C GLY A 64 6.69 -3.73 11.57
N GLY A 65 6.04 -4.62 12.31
CA GLY A 65 5.82 -6.00 11.90
C GLY A 65 4.35 -6.41 11.95
N CYS A 66 4.00 -7.47 11.22
CA CYS A 66 2.69 -8.13 11.27
C CYS A 66 2.85 -9.59 11.70
N CYS A 67 2.26 -10.56 10.99
CA CYS A 67 2.29 -11.97 11.38
C CYS A 67 3.72 -12.52 11.38
N GLY A 68 4.04 -13.34 12.39
CA GLY A 68 5.38 -13.92 12.58
C GLY A 68 6.39 -13.00 13.26
N THR A 69 6.12 -11.69 13.33
CA THR A 69 7.06 -10.75 13.98
C THR A 69 6.99 -10.84 15.50
N THR A 70 8.14 -10.66 16.15
CA THR A 70 8.31 -10.77 17.60
C THR A 70 8.90 -9.48 18.18
N PRO A 71 8.94 -9.31 19.51
CA PRO A 71 9.64 -8.16 20.12
C PRO A 71 11.10 -8.02 19.69
N GLU A 72 11.78 -9.13 19.39
CA GLU A 72 13.15 -9.12 18.86
C GLU A 72 13.23 -8.50 17.46
N HIS A 73 12.29 -8.83 16.58
CA HIS A 73 12.15 -8.20 15.26
C HIS A 73 11.99 -6.69 15.41
N ILE A 74 11.05 -6.25 16.26
CA ILE A 74 10.76 -4.83 16.46
C ILE A 74 11.98 -4.09 17.02
N ARG A 75 12.72 -4.70 17.96
CA ARG A 75 13.96 -4.12 18.49
C ARG A 75 15.00 -3.91 17.39
N LEU A 76 15.29 -4.95 16.60
CA LEU A 76 16.30 -4.85 15.53
C LEU A 76 15.88 -3.89 14.41
N ILE A 77 14.60 -3.87 14.03
CA ILE A 77 14.06 -2.89 13.08
C ILE A 77 14.28 -1.48 13.62
N ALA A 78 13.87 -1.22 14.87
CA ALA A 78 14.01 0.10 15.49
C ALA A 78 15.48 0.55 15.57
N ASP A 79 16.39 -0.35 15.96
CA ASP A 79 17.83 -0.08 16.03
C ASP A 79 18.39 0.34 14.66
N GLN A 80 17.99 -0.35 13.58
CA GLN A 80 18.49 -0.06 12.23
C GLN A 80 17.90 1.21 11.61
N VAL A 81 16.62 1.51 11.85
CA VAL A 81 15.98 2.69 11.24
C VAL A 81 16.14 3.98 12.05
N ALA A 82 16.74 3.92 13.25
CA ALA A 82 16.82 5.04 14.18
C ALA A 82 17.51 6.30 13.60
N SER A 83 18.49 6.11 12.71
CA SER A 83 19.21 7.22 12.06
C SER A 83 18.58 7.70 10.75
N GLU A 84 17.58 6.98 10.23
CA GLU A 84 16.99 7.26 8.93
C GLU A 84 15.98 8.41 9.00
N LYS A 85 15.89 9.17 7.92
CA LYS A 85 14.90 10.25 7.81
C LYS A 85 13.56 9.69 7.33
N PRO A 86 12.43 10.11 7.94
CA PRO A 86 11.12 9.74 7.43
C PRO A 86 10.91 10.22 6.00
N ARG A 87 10.11 9.46 5.24
CA ARG A 87 9.61 9.85 3.91
C ARG A 87 9.04 11.26 3.91
N GLN A 88 9.40 12.04 2.90
CA GLN A 88 8.78 13.34 2.65
C GLN A 88 7.44 13.16 1.93
N ILE A 89 6.39 13.82 2.42
CA ILE A 89 5.07 13.78 1.79
C ILE A 89 5.10 14.66 0.53
N PRO A 90 4.77 14.13 -0.65
CA PRO A 90 4.75 14.91 -1.89
C PRO A 90 3.58 15.89 -1.89
N THR A 91 3.78 17.08 -2.47
CA THR A 91 2.68 17.98 -2.80
C THR A 91 2.04 17.53 -4.11
N MET A 92 0.75 17.18 -4.06
CA MET A 92 0.01 16.68 -5.20
C MET A 92 -0.77 17.80 -5.90
N LYS A 93 -0.83 17.77 -7.24
CA LYS A 93 -1.75 18.63 -7.99
C LYS A 93 -3.21 18.26 -7.66
N PRO A 94 -4.12 19.23 -7.47
CA PRO A 94 -5.54 18.98 -7.19
C PRO A 94 -6.28 18.59 -8.47
N LEU A 95 -6.12 17.33 -8.90
CA LEU A 95 -6.81 16.72 -10.04
C LEU A 95 -7.95 15.83 -9.54
N MET A 96 -8.97 15.64 -10.37
CA MET A 96 -10.01 14.64 -10.10
C MET A 96 -9.40 13.23 -10.27
N ARG A 97 -9.39 12.46 -9.19
CA ARG A 97 -8.88 11.08 -9.14
C ARG A 97 -10.00 10.16 -8.66
N LEU A 98 -10.33 9.17 -9.47
CA LEU A 98 -11.35 8.15 -9.20
C LEU A 98 -10.72 6.76 -9.34
N SER A 99 -11.42 5.72 -8.92
CA SER A 99 -10.92 4.35 -9.00
C SER A 99 -12.02 3.32 -9.19
N GLY A 100 -11.75 2.33 -10.02
CA GLY A 100 -12.43 1.03 -10.04
C GLY A 100 -11.43 -0.06 -9.64
N LEU A 101 -11.15 -0.98 -10.56
CA LEU A 101 -9.97 -1.86 -10.46
C LEU A 101 -8.67 -1.15 -10.87
N GLU A 102 -8.80 -0.12 -11.72
CA GLU A 102 -7.71 0.72 -12.19
C GLU A 102 -7.93 2.17 -11.75
N PRO A 103 -6.86 2.95 -11.52
CA PRO A 103 -6.97 4.37 -11.22
C PRO A 103 -7.38 5.16 -12.47
N PHE A 104 -8.28 6.12 -12.30
CA PHE A 104 -8.64 7.08 -13.33
C PHE A 104 -8.28 8.50 -12.87
N ILE A 105 -7.45 9.19 -13.63
CA ILE A 105 -7.02 10.56 -13.34
C ILE A 105 -7.50 11.46 -14.47
N ALA A 106 -8.38 12.41 -14.16
CA ALA A 106 -8.81 13.40 -15.13
C ALA A 106 -7.92 14.64 -15.05
N ASP A 107 -7.21 14.91 -16.15
CA ASP A 107 -6.31 16.03 -16.36
C ASP A 107 -6.68 16.83 -17.63
N GLU A 108 -5.84 17.79 -17.99
CA GLU A 108 -6.04 18.68 -19.14
C GLU A 108 -6.12 17.94 -20.49
N THR A 109 -5.65 16.70 -20.55
CA THR A 109 -5.65 15.86 -21.77
C THR A 109 -6.85 14.91 -21.86
N THR A 110 -7.60 14.74 -20.76
CA THR A 110 -8.67 13.74 -20.65
C THR A 110 -9.91 14.07 -21.49
N GLY A 111 -10.16 15.35 -21.77
CA GLY A 111 -11.35 15.79 -22.49
C GLY A 111 -12.64 15.60 -21.69
N PHE A 112 -13.77 15.37 -22.37
CA PHE A 112 -15.07 15.16 -21.73
C PHE A 112 -15.20 13.73 -21.20
N VAL A 113 -15.45 13.59 -19.89
CA VAL A 113 -15.64 12.30 -19.24
C VAL A 113 -17.12 11.92 -19.24
N ASN A 114 -17.47 10.86 -19.98
CA ASN A 114 -18.82 10.32 -19.98
C ASN A 114 -19.05 9.45 -18.73
N VAL A 115 -20.11 9.74 -17.97
CA VAL A 115 -20.55 8.90 -16.83
C VAL A 115 -21.78 8.11 -17.26
N GLY A 116 -21.67 6.78 -17.26
CA GLY A 116 -22.75 5.90 -17.70
C GLY A 116 -23.97 5.94 -16.76
N GLU A 117 -25.14 6.24 -17.30
CA GLU A 117 -26.39 6.41 -16.50
C GLU A 117 -27.31 5.19 -16.47
N ARG A 118 -27.05 4.15 -17.29
CA ARG A 118 -28.02 3.06 -17.54
C ARG A 118 -28.29 2.18 -16.32
N THR A 119 -27.42 2.18 -15.32
CA THR A 119 -27.63 1.53 -14.01
C THR A 119 -28.49 2.41 -13.11
N ASN A 120 -29.71 2.72 -13.58
CA ASN A 120 -30.68 3.60 -12.93
C ASN A 120 -32.10 3.04 -13.13
N VAL A 121 -32.80 2.74 -12.03
CA VAL A 121 -34.14 2.15 -12.06
C VAL A 121 -35.19 3.08 -12.70
N THR A 122 -35.03 4.40 -12.56
CA THR A 122 -35.95 5.39 -13.14
C THR A 122 -35.70 5.60 -14.63
N GLY A 123 -34.44 5.57 -15.06
CA GLY A 123 -34.02 5.90 -16.43
C GLY A 123 -33.84 4.72 -17.38
N SER A 124 -33.84 3.47 -16.88
CA SER A 124 -33.56 2.28 -17.69
C SER A 124 -34.57 1.17 -17.46
N ALA A 125 -35.46 0.97 -18.45
CA ALA A 125 -36.54 -0.03 -18.38
C ALA A 125 -36.01 -1.46 -18.17
N MET A 126 -34.91 -1.82 -18.83
CA MET A 126 -34.28 -3.14 -18.67
C MET A 126 -33.68 -3.29 -17.27
N PHE A 127 -32.99 -2.25 -16.76
CA PHE A 127 -32.39 -2.31 -15.43
C PHE A 127 -33.47 -2.42 -14.35
N LYS A 128 -34.54 -1.62 -14.45
CA LYS A 128 -35.71 -1.73 -13.56
C LYS A 128 -36.26 -3.14 -13.48
N ARG A 129 -36.48 -3.79 -14.63
CA ARG A 129 -37.05 -5.15 -14.72
C ARG A 129 -36.18 -6.24 -14.09
N LEU A 130 -34.85 -6.04 -14.05
CA LEU A 130 -33.93 -7.03 -13.47
C LEU A 130 -33.73 -6.83 -11.96
N ILE A 131 -33.98 -5.62 -11.45
CA ILE A 131 -33.80 -5.27 -10.03
C ILE A 131 -35.11 -5.36 -9.24
N LEU A 132 -36.25 -5.03 -9.85
CA LEU A 132 -37.61 -5.07 -9.26
C LEU A 132 -38.51 -6.06 -10.00
#